data_AF-A0A800IFF4-F1
#
_entry.id   AF-A0A800IFF4-F1
#
_cell.length_a   1.000
_cell.length_b   1.000
_cell.length_c   1.000
_cell.angle_alpha   90.00
_cell.angle_beta   90.00
_cell.angle_gamma   90.00
#
_symmetry.space_group_name_H-M   'P 1'
#
loop_
_entity.id
_entity.type
_entity.pdbx_description
1 polymer ?
#
loop_
_entity_poly.entity_id
_entity_poly.type
_entity_poly.pdbx_seq_one_letter_code
_entity_poly.pdbx_strand_id
1 'polypeptide(L)'
;ANTMMAADERLAIAQTSFANLDQVAQERGVFGGVSGILLDLGMSSPQIDDASRGFSFQNDGPLDMRMNPDAGESAAQWLARAEA
;
A
#
# COMPACT_ATOMS: atom_id res chain seq x y z
N ALA A 1 0.84 18.09 -9.04
CA ALA A 1 0.80 16.63 -9.32
C ALA A 1 -0.56 16.04 -8.96
N ASN A 2 -1.02 16.14 -7.70
CA ASN A 2 -2.28 15.51 -7.25
C ASN A 2 -3.54 15.91 -8.03
N THR A 3 -3.65 17.17 -8.51
CA THR A 3 -4.85 17.64 -9.23
C THR A 3 -4.95 17.08 -10.66
N MET A 4 -3.83 16.70 -11.29
CA MET A 4 -3.84 16.18 -12.66
C MET A 4 -4.24 14.70 -12.73
N MET A 5 -3.97 13.90 -11.70
CA MET A 5 -4.31 12.48 -11.68
C MET A 5 -5.82 12.25 -11.55
N ALA A 6 -6.54 13.14 -10.86
CA ALA A 6 -7.98 12.98 -10.63
C ALA A 6 -8.85 13.29 -11.86
N ALA A 7 -8.30 13.92 -12.90
CA ALA A 7 -9.05 14.39 -14.07
C ALA A 7 -8.80 13.59 -15.36
N ASP A 8 -7.86 12.64 -15.35
CA ASP A 8 -7.54 11.83 -16.53
C ASP A 8 -8.38 10.55 -16.56
N GLU A 9 -9.35 10.48 -17.46
CA GLU A 9 -10.25 9.33 -17.62
C GLU A 9 -9.52 8.02 -17.97
N ARG A 10 -8.26 8.10 -18.43
CA ARG A 10 -7.42 6.93 -18.73
C ARG A 10 -6.85 6.27 -17.47
N LEU A 11 -6.86 6.98 -16.33
CA LEU A 11 -6.31 6.50 -15.06
C LEU A 11 -7.43 6.12 -14.10
N ALA A 12 -7.38 4.90 -13.60
CA ALA A 12 -8.31 4.45 -12.58
C ALA A 12 -7.54 3.84 -11.40
N ILE A 13 -7.72 4.40 -10.20
CA ILE A 13 -7.02 3.99 -8.97
C ILE A 13 -7.92 3.03 -8.18
N ALA A 14 -7.37 1.94 -7.65
CA ALA A 14 -8.04 1.04 -6.71
C ALA A 14 -7.22 0.93 -5.43
N GLN A 15 -7.83 1.18 -4.28
CA GLN A 15 -7.18 1.02 -2.97
C GLN A 15 -7.47 -0.40 -2.46
N THR A 16 -6.55 -1.33 -2.72
CA THR A 16 -6.62 -2.72 -2.26
C THR A 16 -5.22 -3.34 -2.28
N SER A 17 -5.06 -4.52 -1.68
CA SER A 17 -3.88 -5.35 -1.92
C SER A 17 -3.77 -5.71 -3.41
N PHE A 18 -2.55 -5.68 -3.96
CA PHE A 18 -2.27 -6.17 -5.31
C PHE A 18 -2.56 -7.68 -5.45
N ALA A 19 -2.69 -8.42 -4.35
CA ALA A 19 -3.13 -9.82 -4.36
C ALA A 19 -4.56 -9.98 -4.90
N ASN A 20 -5.38 -8.90 -4.87
CA ASN A 20 -6.76 -8.87 -5.37
C ASN A 20 -6.84 -8.27 -6.78
N LEU A 21 -5.74 -8.25 -7.54
CA LEU A 21 -5.69 -7.62 -8.86
C LEU A 21 -6.69 -8.23 -9.85
N ASP A 22 -6.89 -9.55 -9.77
CA ASP A 22 -7.86 -10.30 -10.56
C ASP A 22 -9.29 -9.81 -10.32
N GLN A 23 -9.68 -9.63 -9.06
CA GLN A 23 -10.98 -9.09 -8.66
C GLN A 23 -11.16 -7.68 -9.22
N VAL A 24 -10.17 -6.80 -9.05
CA VAL A 24 -10.23 -5.42 -9.58
C VAL A 24 -10.39 -5.42 -11.10
N ALA A 25 -9.70 -6.30 -11.81
CA ALA A 25 -9.80 -6.41 -13.27
C ALA A 25 -11.18 -6.91 -13.71
N GLN A 26 -11.79 -7.84 -12.97
CA GLN A 26 -13.15 -8.32 -13.22
C GLN A 26 -14.19 -7.23 -13.00
N GLU A 27 -14.13 -6.54 -11.86
CA GLU A 27 -15.04 -5.43 -11.50
C GLU A 27 -15.00 -4.29 -12.53
N ARG A 28 -13.85 -4.09 -13.17
CA ARG A 28 -13.64 -3.05 -14.19
C ARG A 28 -13.86 -3.52 -15.63
N GLY A 29 -14.22 -4.79 -15.84
CA GLY A 29 -14.47 -5.35 -17.17
C GLY A 29 -13.21 -5.46 -18.05
N VAL A 30 -12.02 -5.49 -17.46
CA VAL A 30 -10.73 -5.58 -18.18
C VAL A 30 -10.02 -6.91 -17.96
N PHE A 31 -10.63 -7.85 -17.24
CA PHE A 31 -10.07 -9.18 -17.02
C PHE A 31 -9.79 -9.90 -18.36
N GLY A 32 -8.58 -10.40 -18.52
CA GLY A 32 -8.10 -10.99 -19.78
C GLY A 32 -7.72 -9.98 -20.88
N GLY A 33 -7.94 -8.67 -20.66
CA GLY A 33 -7.59 -7.59 -21.60
C GLY A 33 -6.37 -6.75 -21.19
N VAL A 34 -5.65 -7.15 -20.14
CA VAL A 34 -4.49 -6.42 -19.64
C VAL A 34 -3.25 -6.78 -20.46
N SER A 35 -2.66 -5.80 -21.14
CA SER A 35 -1.46 -6.00 -21.98
C SER A 35 -0.15 -6.10 -21.21
N GLY A 36 -0.12 -5.64 -19.96
CA GLY A 36 1.10 -5.64 -19.15
C GLY A 36 0.81 -5.25 -17.71
N ILE A 37 1.65 -5.74 -16.80
CA ILE A 37 1.57 -5.47 -15.36
C ILE A 37 2.95 -5.01 -14.91
N LEU A 38 3.01 -3.87 -14.21
CA LEU A 38 4.20 -3.39 -13.53
C LEU A 38 3.99 -3.51 -12.03
N LEU A 39 4.94 -4.16 -11.34
CA LEU A 39 4.98 -4.24 -9.89
C LEU A 39 6.29 -3.60 -9.42
N ASP A 40 6.18 -2.42 -8.81
CA ASP A 40 7.27 -1.80 -8.07
C ASP A 40 7.12 -2.19 -6.59
N LEU A 41 7.95 -3.12 -6.14
CA LEU A 41 7.81 -3.77 -4.85
C LEU A 41 8.75 -3.15 -3.82
N GLY A 42 8.24 -2.99 -2.60
CA GLY A 42 8.99 -2.48 -1.47
C GLY A 42 8.23 -1.37 -0.76
N MET A 43 8.99 -0.45 -0.18
CA MET A 43 8.47 0.69 0.56
C MET A 43 8.67 1.96 -0.26
N SER A 44 7.74 2.90 -0.14
CA SER A 44 7.86 4.22 -0.76
C SER A 44 8.66 5.18 0.14
N SER A 45 9.30 6.19 -0.45
CA SER A 45 10.04 7.21 0.33
C SER A 45 9.16 7.85 1.41
N PRO A 46 7.88 8.21 1.17
CA PRO A 46 7.02 8.72 2.23
C PRO A 46 6.81 7.77 3.42
N GLN A 47 6.89 6.45 3.22
CA GLN A 47 6.80 5.49 4.33
C GLN A 47 8.05 5.53 5.21
N ILE A 48 9.21 5.85 4.65
CA ILE A 48 10.50 5.90 5.35
C ILE A 48 10.76 7.30 5.93
N ASP A 49 10.42 8.34 5.18
CA ASP A 49 10.71 9.73 5.53
C ASP A 49 9.75 10.27 6.61
N ASP A 50 8.51 9.78 6.64
CA ASP A 50 7.54 10.11 7.69
C ASP A 50 7.67 9.17 8.89
N ALA A 51 8.29 9.66 9.96
CA ALA A 51 8.51 8.90 11.18
C ALA A 51 7.19 8.38 11.81
N SER A 52 6.06 9.05 11.59
CA SER A 52 4.75 8.59 12.12
C SER A 52 4.30 7.25 11.52
N ARG A 53 4.89 6.83 10.40
CA ARG A 53 4.62 5.54 9.75
C ARG A 53 5.35 4.36 10.40
N GLY A 54 6.36 4.62 11.22
CA GLY A 54 7.03 3.57 11.99
C GLY A 54 7.98 2.66 11.21
N PHE A 55 8.38 3.01 9.98
CA PHE A 55 9.34 2.21 9.20
C PHE A 55 10.81 2.63 9.40
N SER A 56 11.05 3.82 9.94
CA SER A 56 12.41 4.32 10.16
C SER A 56 12.97 3.83 11.49
N PHE A 57 14.23 3.38 11.48
CA PHE A 57 15.02 3.15 12.70
C PHE A 57 15.80 4.39 13.14
N GLN A 58 15.89 5.42 12.30
CA GLN A 58 16.69 6.63 12.55
C GLN A 58 15.89 7.70 13.27
N ASN A 59 14.60 7.81 12.95
CA ASN A 59 13.69 8.79 13.53
C ASN A 59 12.69 8.09 14.44
N ASP A 60 12.46 8.65 15.63
CA ASP A 60 11.52 8.08 16.60
C ASP A 60 10.05 8.23 16.13
N GLY A 61 9.24 7.20 16.37
CA GLY A 61 7.87 7.10 15.92
C GLY A 61 7.17 5.84 16.44
N PRO A 62 5.83 5.74 16.33
CA PRO A 62 5.11 4.55 16.74
C PRO A 62 5.60 3.34 15.93
N LEU A 63 5.81 2.19 16.57
CA LEU A 63 6.19 0.94 15.90
C LEU A 63 4.98 0.34 15.17
N ASP A 64 4.56 0.99 14.08
CA ASP A 64 3.40 0.62 13.27
C ASP A 64 3.78 -0.35 12.15
N MET A 65 4.55 0.12 11.17
CA MET A 65 5.02 -0.63 9.99
C MET A 65 3.93 -1.17 9.06
N ARG A 66 2.65 -0.79 9.23
CA ARG A 66 1.60 -1.18 8.27
C ARG A 66 1.64 -0.31 7.02
N MET A 67 1.59 -0.97 5.85
CA MET A 67 1.45 -0.27 4.57
C MET A 67 0.09 0.45 4.48
N ASN A 68 -0.97 -0.21 4.95
CA ASN A 68 -2.30 0.36 5.18
C ASN A 68 -2.56 0.49 6.69
N PRO A 69 -2.48 1.70 7.28
CA PRO A 69 -2.73 1.90 8.72
C PRO A 69 -4.16 1.60 9.18
N ASP A 70 -5.12 1.54 8.25
CA ASP A 70 -6.53 1.31 8.55
C ASP A 70 -6.89 -0.18 8.66
N ALA A 71 -5.94 -1.08 8.42
CA ALA A 71 -6.20 -2.53 8.44
C ALA A 71 -5.03 -3.32 9.01
N GLY A 72 -5.36 -4.45 9.65
CA GLY A 72 -4.38 -5.39 10.18
C GLY A 72 -3.74 -4.94 11.50
N GLU A 73 -2.79 -5.76 11.94
CA GLU A 73 -2.08 -5.61 13.21
C GLU A 73 -0.77 -4.83 13.03
N SER A 74 -0.45 -3.93 13.95
CA SER A 74 0.82 -3.21 13.95
C SER A 74 1.99 -4.09 14.40
N ALA A 75 3.22 -3.71 14.03
CA ALA A 75 4.42 -4.40 14.51
C ALA A 75 4.52 -4.42 16.04
N ALA A 76 4.16 -3.33 16.72
CA ALA A 76 4.10 -3.26 18.19
C ALA A 76 3.10 -4.28 18.78
N GLN A 77 1.90 -4.36 18.21
CA GLN A 77 0.87 -5.30 18.68
C GLN A 77 1.32 -6.75 18.49
N TRP A 78 1.90 -7.05 17.33
CA TRP A 78 2.42 -8.38 17.03
C TRP A 78 3.53 -8.77 18.01
N LEU A 79 4.54 -7.92 18.20
CA LEU A 79 5.66 -8.19 19.12
C LEU A 79 5.22 -8.36 20.58
N ALA A 80 4.15 -7.69 21.00
CA ALA A 80 3.64 -7.80 22.36
C ALA A 80 3.02 -9.18 22.67
N ARG A 81 2.62 -9.95 21.64
CA ARG A 81 1.97 -11.26 21.79
C ARG A 81 2.68 -12.42 21.10
N ALA A 82 3.64 -12.14 20.23
CA ALA A 82 4.39 -13.18 19.53
C ALA A 82 5.34 -13.87 20.51
N GLU A 83 5.35 -15.20 20.48
CA GLU A 83 6.34 -16.00 21.20
C GLU A 83 7.62 -16.11 20.37
N ALA A 84 8.75 -16.36 21.05
CA ALA A 84 10.08 -16.47 20.45
C ALA A 84 10.32 -17.84 19.80
#